data_AF-A0A960AQ53-F1
#
_entry.id   AF-A0A960AQ53-F1
#
_cell.length_a   1.000
_cell.length_b   1.000
_cell.length_c   1.000
_cell.angle_alpha   90.00
_cell.angle_beta   90.00
_cell.angle_gamma   90.00
#
_symmetry.space_group_name_H-M   'P 1'
#
loop_
_entity.id
_entity.type
_entity.pdbx_description
1 polymer ?
#
loop_
_entity_poly.entity_id
_entity_poly.type
_entity_poly.pdbx_seq_one_letter_code
_entity_poly.pdbx_strand_id
1 'polypeptide(L)'
;MQVMAARAGFALDLAVHADRPALAGDGVVTYRELEERVAERAVVLAGPRRVHVLVAQNTADFIVEYLACLRLGHVVALVSACRADQIRALYGDADDLHPDLALLLPTSGSTGNPKVVRLSHRNLESNADAIVSTLALSEQDRALTTLPAAYSYG
;
A
#
# COMPACT_ATOMS: atom_id res chain seq x y z
N MET A 1 -20.56 -17.41 8.32
CA MET A 1 -20.78 -15.95 8.28
C MET A 1 -19.45 -15.32 7.88
N GLN A 2 -19.28 -15.02 6.60
CA GLN A 2 -18.02 -14.61 6.01
C GLN A 2 -17.80 -13.12 6.36
N VAL A 3 -16.88 -12.84 7.27
CA VAL A 3 -16.49 -11.47 7.62
C VAL A 3 -15.88 -10.86 6.37
N MET A 4 -16.58 -9.93 5.73
CA MET A 4 -16.00 -9.05 4.72
C MET A 4 -14.89 -8.25 5.40
N ALA A 5 -13.63 -8.59 5.10
CA ALA A 5 -12.49 -7.81 5.56
C ALA A 5 -12.69 -6.35 5.14
N ALA A 6 -12.53 -5.41 6.07
CA ALA A 6 -12.60 -3.99 5.77
C ALA A 6 -11.59 -3.67 4.67
N ARG A 7 -12.06 -3.12 3.55
CA ARG A 7 -11.21 -2.71 2.42
C ARG A 7 -10.88 -1.24 2.56
N ALA A 8 -9.68 -0.83 2.15
CA ALA A 8 -9.31 0.59 2.11
C ALA A 8 -10.18 1.31 1.08
N GLY A 9 -11.02 2.25 1.52
CA GLY A 9 -11.90 3.03 0.64
C GLY A 9 -11.13 3.75 -0.46
N PHE A 10 -9.95 4.30 -0.14
CA PHE A 10 -9.09 4.98 -1.13
C PHE A 10 -8.60 4.05 -2.26
N ALA A 11 -8.50 2.74 -2.03
CA ALA A 11 -8.07 1.78 -3.05
C ALA A 11 -9.24 1.30 -3.94
N LEU A 12 -10.48 1.67 -3.60
CA LEU A 12 -11.69 1.26 -4.30
C LEU A 12 -12.28 2.37 -5.18
N ASP A 13 -12.08 3.64 -4.81
CA ASP A 13 -12.82 4.76 -5.41
C ASP A 13 -11.96 5.70 -6.28
N LEU A 14 -10.84 5.22 -6.83
CA LEU A 14 -9.91 6.05 -7.63
C LEU A 14 -10.62 6.76 -8.80
N ALA A 15 -11.57 6.07 -9.45
CA ALA A 15 -12.31 6.60 -10.60
C ALA A 15 -13.11 7.88 -10.30
N VAL A 16 -13.46 8.15 -9.04
CA VAL A 16 -14.24 9.32 -8.62
C VAL A 16 -13.54 10.64 -9.00
N HIS A 17 -12.22 10.63 -9.11
CA HIS A 17 -11.41 11.80 -9.45
C HIS A 17 -11.14 11.95 -10.96
N ALA A 18 -11.63 11.01 -11.79
CA ALA A 18 -11.60 11.06 -13.26
C ALA A 18 -10.24 11.50 -13.83
N ASP A 19 -10.20 12.58 -14.63
CA ASP A 19 -9.03 13.02 -15.38
C ASP A 19 -8.06 13.90 -14.58
N ARG A 20 -8.26 14.02 -13.25
CA ARG A 20 -7.31 14.76 -12.40
C ARG A 20 -5.96 14.02 -12.36
N PRO A 21 -4.83 14.75 -12.30
CA PRO A 21 -3.52 14.13 -12.07
C PRO A 21 -3.48 13.36 -10.73
N ALA A 22 -3.07 12.10 -10.78
CA ALA A 22 -2.86 11.25 -9.60
C ALA A 22 -1.35 11.12 -9.27
N LEU A 23 -0.53 10.84 -10.29
CA LEU A 23 0.92 10.66 -10.16
C LEU A 23 1.64 11.52 -11.19
N ALA A 24 2.78 12.09 -10.79
CA ALA A 24 3.65 12.87 -11.67
C ALA A 24 5.11 12.47 -11.46
N GLY A 25 5.77 12.02 -12.54
CA GLY A 25 7.19 11.69 -12.60
C GLY A 25 7.74 12.12 -13.97
N ASP A 26 8.26 11.17 -14.75
CA ASP A 26 8.64 11.41 -16.16
C ASP A 26 7.44 11.75 -17.06
N GLY A 27 6.23 11.54 -16.57
CA GLY A 27 4.96 11.95 -17.18
C GLY A 27 3.86 12.08 -16.13
N VAL A 28 2.65 12.42 -16.57
CA VAL A 28 1.46 12.51 -15.71
C VAL A 28 0.60 11.27 -15.93
N VAL A 29 0.16 10.65 -14.83
CA VAL A 29 -0.87 9.61 -14.81
C VAL A 29 -2.09 10.18 -14.10
N THR A 30 -3.23 10.17 -14.77
CA THR A 30 -4.52 10.60 -14.21
C THR A 30 -5.13 9.53 -13.30
N TYR A 31 -6.10 9.90 -12.48
CA TYR A 31 -6.83 8.93 -11.65
C TYR A 31 -7.56 7.87 -12.48
N ARG A 32 -8.10 8.23 -13.65
CA ARG A 32 -8.71 7.28 -14.59
C ARG A 32 -7.69 6.26 -15.11
N GLU A 33 -6.55 6.73 -15.61
CA GLU A 33 -5.49 5.83 -16.10
C GLU A 33 -4.90 4.97 -14.97
N LEU A 34 -4.78 5.52 -13.76
CA LEU A 34 -4.36 4.76 -12.59
C LEU A 34 -5.36 3.67 -12.25
N GLU A 35 -6.65 3.99 -12.25
CA GLU A 35 -7.73 3.01 -12.03
C GLU A 35 -7.67 1.87 -13.04
N GLU A 36 -7.54 2.18 -14.34
CA GLU A 36 -7.43 1.19 -15.41
C GLU A 36 -6.26 0.23 -15.14
N ARG A 37 -5.07 0.77 -14.83
CA ARG A 37 -3.88 -0.03 -14.51
C ARG A 37 -4.05 -0.88 -13.25
N VAL A 38 -4.68 -0.33 -12.20
CA VAL A 38 -4.97 -1.06 -10.95
C VAL A 38 -5.98 -2.18 -11.20
N ALA A 39 -7.01 -1.95 -12.01
CA ALA A 39 -8.00 -2.94 -12.38
C ALA A 39 -7.37 -4.09 -13.19
N GLU A 40 -6.55 -3.78 -14.20
CA GLU A 40 -5.80 -4.78 -14.96
C GLU A 40 -4.88 -5.61 -14.06
N ARG A 41 -4.16 -4.95 -13.15
CA ARG A 41 -3.28 -5.64 -12.21
C ARG A 41 -4.07 -6.51 -11.23
N ALA A 42 -5.22 -6.05 -10.75
CA ALA A 42 -6.06 -6.84 -9.85
C ALA A 42 -6.56 -8.14 -10.51
N VAL A 43 -6.81 -8.15 -11.82
CA VAL A 43 -7.14 -9.39 -12.55
C VAL A 43 -5.98 -10.39 -12.46
N VAL A 44 -4.74 -9.92 -12.64
CA VAL A 44 -3.54 -10.77 -12.54
C VAL A 44 -3.32 -11.32 -11.13
N LEU A 45 -3.61 -10.52 -10.10
CA LEU A 45 -3.38 -10.89 -8.71
C LEU A 45 -4.55 -11.67 -8.07
N ALA A 46 -5.67 -11.82 -8.77
CA ALA A 46 -6.87 -12.48 -8.27
C ALA A 46 -6.58 -13.87 -7.65
N GLY A 47 -7.37 -14.23 -6.65
CA GLY A 47 -7.27 -15.51 -5.95
C GLY A 47 -7.36 -15.37 -4.44
N PRO A 48 -6.95 -16.41 -3.69
CA PRO A 48 -7.03 -16.38 -2.23
C PRO A 48 -6.10 -15.31 -1.64
N ARG A 49 -6.55 -14.74 -0.52
CA ARG A 49 -5.79 -13.79 0.30
C ARG A 49 -4.44 -14.39 0.68
N ARG A 50 -3.38 -13.60 0.52
CA ARG A 50 -1.98 -14.00 0.73
C ARG A 50 -1.11 -12.76 0.95
N VAL A 51 0.13 -12.96 1.36
CA VAL A 51 1.13 -11.89 1.51
C VAL A 51 1.83 -11.63 0.18
N HIS A 52 1.90 -10.36 -0.22
CA HIS A 52 2.67 -9.86 -1.35
C HIS A 52 3.85 -9.06 -0.83
N VAL A 53 5.06 -9.53 -1.09
CA VAL A 53 6.28 -8.83 -0.69
C VAL A 53 6.66 -7.87 -1.81
N LEU A 54 6.58 -6.57 -1.54
CA LEU A 54 6.85 -5.53 -2.52
C LEU A 54 8.12 -4.76 -2.13
N VAL A 55 9.04 -4.65 -3.09
CA VAL A 55 10.18 -3.74 -2.95
C VAL A 55 9.66 -2.33 -3.13
N ALA A 56 9.79 -1.52 -2.10
CA ALA A 56 9.27 -0.16 -2.08
C ALA A 56 10.07 0.73 -3.04
N GLN A 57 9.37 1.32 -4.01
CA GLN A 57 9.95 2.14 -5.06
C GLN A 57 9.04 3.33 -5.35
N ASN A 58 9.63 4.47 -5.71
CA ASN A 58 8.86 5.68 -6.06
C ASN A 58 8.51 5.63 -7.56
N THR A 59 7.76 4.58 -7.96
CA THR A 59 7.36 4.33 -9.34
C THR A 59 5.85 4.13 -9.43
N ALA A 60 5.25 4.48 -10.57
CA ALA A 60 3.83 4.24 -10.79
C ALA A 60 3.48 2.74 -10.72
N ASP A 61 4.36 1.88 -11.19
CA ASP A 61 4.16 0.43 -11.16
C ASP A 61 4.08 -0.13 -9.74
N PHE A 62 4.90 0.39 -8.82
CA PHE A 62 4.81 0.04 -7.40
C PHE A 62 3.47 0.46 -6.81
N ILE A 63 3.01 1.68 -7.09
CA ILE A 63 1.72 2.18 -6.62
C ILE A 63 0.56 1.34 -7.18
N VAL A 64 0.62 0.96 -8.46
CA VAL A 64 -0.38 0.08 -9.10
C VAL A 64 -0.44 -1.28 -8.39
N GLU A 65 0.71 -1.92 -8.16
CA GLU A 65 0.80 -3.21 -7.48
C GLU A 65 0.27 -3.12 -6.04
N TYR A 66 0.68 -2.07 -5.32
CA TYR A 66 0.25 -1.79 -3.95
C TYR A 66 -1.27 -1.64 -3.84
N LEU A 67 -1.86 -0.76 -4.66
CA LEU A 67 -3.30 -0.51 -4.66
C LEU A 67 -4.10 -1.74 -5.09
N ALA A 68 -3.62 -2.50 -6.08
CA ALA A 68 -4.27 -3.73 -6.51
C ALA A 68 -4.28 -4.80 -5.39
N CYS A 69 -3.18 -4.93 -4.64
CA CYS A 69 -3.12 -5.81 -3.48
C CYS A 69 -4.17 -5.42 -2.41
N LEU A 70 -4.21 -4.14 -2.04
CA LEU A 70 -5.15 -3.63 -1.04
C LEU A 70 -6.60 -3.78 -1.48
N ARG A 71 -6.91 -3.51 -2.76
CA ARG A 71 -8.24 -3.66 -3.35
C ARG A 71 -8.79 -5.08 -3.22
N LEU A 72 -7.93 -6.07 -3.42
CA LEU A 72 -8.28 -7.49 -3.32
C LEU A 72 -8.29 -8.00 -1.87
N GLY A 73 -7.81 -7.21 -0.90
CA GLY A 73 -7.67 -7.61 0.50
C GLY A 73 -6.45 -8.51 0.76
N HIS A 74 -5.44 -8.48 -0.12
CA HIS A 74 -4.14 -9.09 0.15
C HIS A 74 -3.41 -8.31 1.25
N VAL A 75 -2.43 -8.97 1.87
CA VAL A 75 -1.51 -8.30 2.81
C VAL A 75 -0.28 -7.85 2.04
N VAL A 76 0.08 -6.58 2.13
CA VAL A 76 1.32 -6.06 1.56
C VAL A 76 2.41 -6.11 2.63
N ALA A 77 3.58 -6.63 2.27
CA ALA A 77 4.80 -6.53 3.07
C ALA A 77 5.83 -5.68 2.32
N LEU A 78 6.14 -4.49 2.84
CA LEU A 78 7.10 -3.60 2.18
C LEU A 78 8.53 -3.91 2.58
N VAL A 79 9.45 -3.83 1.63
CA VAL A 79 10.89 -3.99 1.88
C VAL A 79 11.68 -2.94 1.11
N SER A 80 12.72 -2.38 1.73
CA SER A 80 13.56 -1.34 1.10
C SER A 80 14.63 -1.95 0.19
N ALA A 81 15.22 -3.06 0.62
CA ALA A 81 16.13 -3.93 -0.12
C ALA A 81 16.45 -5.11 0.81
N CYS A 82 15.73 -6.22 0.69
CA CYS A 82 15.91 -7.39 1.55
C CYS A 82 16.21 -8.63 0.74
N ARG A 83 17.12 -9.47 1.25
CA ARG A 83 17.31 -10.83 0.70
C ARG A 83 16.14 -11.72 1.10
N ALA A 84 15.88 -12.78 0.31
CA ALA A 84 14.76 -13.69 0.52
C ALA A 84 14.74 -14.38 1.91
N ASP A 85 15.91 -14.61 2.50
CA ASP A 85 16.06 -15.16 3.86
C ASP A 85 15.62 -14.17 4.95
N GLN A 86 15.90 -12.88 4.78
CA GLN A 86 15.46 -11.83 5.71
C GLN A 86 13.93 -11.64 5.67
N ILE A 87 13.32 -11.79 4.50
CA ILE A 87 11.87 -11.67 4.32
C ILE A 87 11.12 -12.73 5.14
N ARG A 88 11.55 -14.01 5.08
CA ARG A 88 10.93 -15.08 5.89
C ARG A 88 11.11 -14.85 7.38
N ALA A 89 12.31 -14.41 7.80
CA ALA A 89 12.58 -14.12 9.20
C ALA A 89 11.71 -12.96 9.75
N LEU A 90 11.38 -11.98 8.92
CA LEU A 90 10.57 -10.82 9.28
C LEU A 90 9.07 -11.12 9.33
N TYR A 91 8.56 -11.86 8.35
CA TYR A 91 7.12 -11.96 8.12
C TYR A 91 6.52 -13.31 8.52
N GLY A 92 7.34 -14.34 8.76
CA GLY A 92 6.89 -15.68 9.15
C GLY A 92 6.09 -16.39 8.06
N ASP A 93 5.45 -17.51 8.45
CA ASP A 93 4.53 -18.26 7.59
C ASP A 93 3.13 -17.62 7.60
N ALA A 94 2.46 -17.64 6.45
CA ALA A 94 1.22 -16.89 6.19
C ALA A 94 -0.06 -17.55 6.73
N ASP A 95 0.06 -18.60 7.55
CA ASP A 95 -1.03 -19.54 7.80
C ASP A 95 -2.08 -19.06 8.83
N ASP A 96 -1.85 -17.91 9.49
CA ASP A 96 -2.84 -17.28 10.37
C ASP A 96 -2.76 -15.73 10.34
N LEU A 97 -3.07 -15.14 9.19
CA LEU A 97 -3.13 -13.70 9.04
C LEU A 97 -4.45 -13.17 9.62
N HIS A 98 -4.35 -12.32 10.66
CA HIS A 98 -5.50 -11.62 11.21
C HIS A 98 -6.38 -11.02 10.09
N PRO A 99 -7.72 -11.16 10.13
CA PRO A 99 -8.60 -10.73 9.04
C PRO A 99 -8.42 -9.28 8.60
N ASP A 100 -8.18 -8.38 9.56
CA ASP A 100 -8.03 -6.95 9.30
C ASP A 100 -6.63 -6.52 8.86
N LEU A 101 -5.64 -7.43 8.87
CA LEU A 101 -4.27 -7.11 8.49
C LEU A 101 -4.20 -6.71 7.01
N ALA A 102 -3.58 -5.56 6.72
CA ALA A 102 -3.46 -5.01 5.38
C ALA A 102 -2.00 -4.74 4.98
N LEU A 103 -1.20 -4.23 5.92
CA LEU A 103 0.17 -3.79 5.65
C LEU A 103 1.12 -4.24 6.76
N LEU A 104 2.29 -4.69 6.34
CA LEU A 104 3.42 -5.08 7.18
C LEU A 104 4.60 -4.15 6.83
N LEU A 105 5.01 -3.33 7.81
CA LEU A 105 6.12 -2.39 7.67
C LEU A 105 7.29 -2.79 8.57
N PRO A 106 8.49 -3.03 8.03
CA PRO A 106 9.65 -3.31 8.84
C PRO A 106 10.13 -2.03 9.54
N THR A 107 10.60 -2.17 10.76
CA THR A 107 11.27 -1.09 11.50
C THR A 107 12.78 -1.21 11.34
N SER A 108 13.50 -0.09 11.38
CA SER A 108 14.97 -0.03 11.21
C SER A 108 15.76 -0.83 12.25
N GLY A 109 15.10 -1.38 13.28
CA GLY A 109 15.65 -2.46 14.10
C GLY A 109 16.99 -2.13 14.75
N SER A 110 17.08 -1.04 15.52
CA SER A 110 18.31 -0.66 16.24
C SER A 110 18.82 -1.69 17.26
N THR A 111 18.01 -2.71 17.59
CA THR A 111 18.30 -3.74 18.60
C THR A 111 18.72 -5.10 18.01
N GLY A 112 19.08 -5.17 16.73
CA GLY A 112 19.59 -6.40 16.09
C GLY A 112 18.55 -7.47 15.76
N ASN A 113 17.28 -7.26 16.13
CA ASN A 113 16.16 -8.13 15.77
C ASN A 113 15.03 -7.27 15.18
N PRO A 114 14.87 -7.25 13.85
CA PRO A 114 13.98 -6.31 13.20
C PRO A 114 12.52 -6.69 13.48
N LYS A 115 11.73 -5.69 13.90
CA LYS A 115 10.31 -5.85 14.21
C LYS A 115 9.48 -5.39 13.03
N VAL A 116 8.30 -5.99 12.89
CA VAL A 116 7.32 -5.62 11.86
C VAL A 116 6.11 -4.98 12.53
N VAL A 117 5.73 -3.80 12.05
CA VAL A 117 4.48 -3.13 12.41
C VAL A 117 3.36 -3.72 11.55
N ARG A 118 2.28 -4.12 12.22
CA ARG A 118 1.06 -4.65 11.59
C ARG A 118 0.02 -3.55 11.54
N LEU A 119 -0.46 -3.23 10.35
CA LEU A 119 -1.43 -2.18 10.11
C LEU A 119 -2.67 -2.75 9.42
N SER A 120 -3.83 -2.35 9.92
CA SER A 120 -5.12 -2.62 9.27
C SER A 120 -5.49 -1.54 8.25
N HIS A 121 -6.47 -1.82 7.39
CA HIS A 121 -7.03 -0.80 6.49
C HIS A 121 -7.53 0.43 7.27
N ARG A 122 -8.19 0.22 8.41
CA ARG A 122 -8.64 1.30 9.29
C ARG A 122 -7.49 2.15 9.83
N ASN A 123 -6.33 1.53 10.12
CA ASN A 123 -5.16 2.28 10.54
C ASN A 123 -4.62 3.17 9.42
N LEU A 124 -4.63 2.69 8.17
CA LEU A 124 -4.20 3.47 7.01
C LEU A 124 -5.14 4.66 6.75
N GLU A 125 -6.45 4.41 6.75
CA GLU A 125 -7.46 5.46 6.56
C GLU A 125 -7.40 6.52 7.65
N SER A 126 -7.40 6.10 8.92
CA SER A 126 -7.32 7.03 10.05
C SER A 126 -6.03 7.86 10.04
N ASN A 127 -4.92 7.30 9.54
CA ASN A 127 -3.67 8.04 9.41
C ASN A 127 -3.72 9.03 8.25
N ALA A 128 -4.27 8.64 7.10
CA ALA A 128 -4.47 9.52 5.96
C ALA A 128 -5.37 10.72 6.33
N ASP A 129 -6.50 10.47 7.00
CA ASP A 129 -7.42 11.51 7.48
C ASP A 129 -6.73 12.50 8.43
N ALA A 130 -5.92 11.97 9.36
CA ALA A 130 -5.17 12.80 10.29
C ALA A 130 -4.14 13.69 9.56
N ILE A 131 -3.46 13.18 8.54
CA ILE A 131 -2.49 13.93 7.72
C ILE A 131 -3.21 15.02 6.92
N VAL A 132 -4.30 14.68 6.22
CA VAL A 132 -5.12 15.63 5.45
C VAL A 132 -5.61 16.75 6.34
N SER A 133 -6.17 16.43 7.51
CA SER A 133 -6.67 17.42 8.45
C SER A 133 -5.56 18.28 9.04
N THR A 134 -4.41 17.70 9.39
CA THR A 134 -3.32 18.41 10.08
C THR A 134 -2.58 19.35 9.14
N LEU A 135 -2.34 18.94 7.91
CA LEU A 135 -1.66 19.73 6.89
C LEU A 135 -2.62 20.60 6.07
N ALA A 136 -3.93 20.51 6.35
CA ALA A 136 -4.99 21.17 5.60
C ALA A 136 -4.90 20.90 4.08
N LEU A 137 -4.61 19.63 3.73
CA LEU A 137 -4.46 19.24 2.33
C LEU A 137 -5.79 19.37 1.60
N SER A 138 -5.71 19.89 0.39
CA SER A 138 -6.78 20.03 -0.56
C SER A 138 -6.42 19.29 -1.86
N GLU A 139 -7.41 19.13 -2.71
CA GLU A 139 -7.23 18.56 -4.04
C GLU A 139 -6.35 19.42 -4.98
N GLN A 140 -5.96 20.62 -4.57
CA GLN A 140 -5.08 21.53 -5.31
C GLN A 140 -3.61 21.31 -4.94
N ASP A 141 -3.34 20.61 -3.83
CA ASP A 141 -2.00 20.34 -3.36
C ASP A 141 -1.33 19.21 -4.14
N ARG A 142 0.00 19.27 -4.20
CA ARG A 142 0.84 18.26 -4.84
C ARG A 142 1.88 17.78 -3.84
N ALA A 143 1.68 16.57 -3.33
CA ALA A 143 2.62 15.94 -2.41
C ALA A 143 3.88 15.46 -3.15
N LEU A 144 5.05 15.69 -2.55
CA LEU A 144 6.34 15.22 -3.07
C LEU A 144 6.71 13.89 -2.39
N THR A 145 6.85 12.82 -3.18
CA THR A 145 7.31 11.50 -2.70
C THR A 145 8.83 11.37 -2.89
N THR A 146 9.61 12.02 -2.04
CA THR A 146 11.09 12.00 -2.10
C THR A 146 11.73 10.98 -1.17
N LEU A 147 10.99 10.52 -0.16
CA LEU A 147 11.45 9.47 0.76
C LEU A 147 11.22 8.09 0.13
N PRO A 148 12.00 7.06 0.51
CA PRO A 148 11.71 5.70 0.07
C PRO A 148 10.34 5.24 0.58
N ALA A 149 9.52 4.65 -0.28
CA ALA A 149 8.16 4.18 0.09
C ALA A 149 8.12 3.11 1.21
N ALA A 150 9.26 2.55 1.64
CA ALA A 150 9.34 1.66 2.80
C ALA A 150 9.46 2.43 4.13
N TYR A 151 9.68 3.74 4.08
CA TYR A 151 9.67 4.62 5.23
C TYR A 151 8.22 5.02 5.55
N SER A 152 7.86 5.15 6.82
CA SER A 152 6.47 5.45 7.22
C SER A 152 5.89 6.76 6.67
N TYR A 153 6.73 7.65 6.14
CA TYR A 153 6.35 8.93 5.49
C TYR A 153 6.66 8.98 3.99
N GLY A 154 7.09 7.88 3.38
CA GLY A 154 7.35 7.80 1.94
C GLY A 154 6.11 7.37 1.17
#